data_AF-A0A0M0GJR9-F1
#
_entry.id   AF-A0A0M0GJR9-F1
#
_cell.length_a   1.000
_cell.length_b   1.000
_cell.length_c   1.000
_cell.angle_alpha   90.00
_cell.angle_beta   90.00
_cell.angle_gamma   90.00
#
_symmetry.space_group_name_H-M   'P 1'
#
loop_
_entity.id
_entity.type
_entity.pdbx_description
1 polymer ?
#
loop_
_entity_poly.entity_id
_entity_poly.type
_entity_poly.pdbx_seq_one_letter_code
_entity_poly.pdbx_strand_id
1 'polypeptide(L)'
;MMLIFPGMVKAGGLGGDDSGTPGYWYAGETPSAIDPSKSPLVFVHGYNNSSAVWHEGNDMYEVALANGYETAFIDLHHDRDMWTNGAILAEKLEEMYRHFGEKKLVVIGYSKGGLDIQTALVHYNAHPYVSNVISLSSPHHGTQLADLAHSSAAWWLAALLGNNNEATESLQTGNMQYYRSLTDSHENNAKNRYYTLGGTKWGSFGSASYWGGLYLSQYGKNDGVVTAINSRLPGASIVQEGSWNHTSIREGSHTFPVFRPYTTITQPAAVFSSPSPGYEAAVSQPGTHSIVKGGKAGRAISDQFSVEENVKFITVSFLSEKNLSALKLTSPDGKEFKTKKAYKEESDFFKGAWVHQFEIDHPEAGNWELSTPANASYLYTVTLDSPLNDKIQGKFAKSHRTFKTKWIRFGFDPSGKKLQQKAKGEKPGHMSDSEFTQEGVYNVTTEIKGLTETGKPYERTIIESFHVDQNGKRYN
;
A
#
# COMPACT_ATOMS: atom_id res chain seq x y z
N MET A 1 -24.19 -6.64 42.12
CA MET A 1 -25.10 -6.55 40.97
C MET A 1 -24.38 -7.17 39.79
N MET A 2 -25.06 -8.08 39.09
CA MET A 2 -24.50 -9.13 38.24
C MET A 2 -23.68 -8.56 37.07
N LEU A 3 -22.37 -8.86 37.03
CA LEU A 3 -21.50 -8.65 35.88
C LEU A 3 -21.89 -9.64 34.79
N ILE A 4 -22.30 -9.13 33.62
CA ILE A 4 -22.45 -9.95 32.40
C ILE A 4 -21.38 -9.46 31.43
N PHE A 5 -20.25 -10.16 31.40
CA PHE A 5 -19.36 -10.18 30.25
C PHE A 5 -20.00 -11.08 29.18
N PRO A 6 -20.08 -10.69 27.91
CA PRO A 6 -20.20 -11.66 26.83
C PRO A 6 -18.82 -12.27 26.58
N GLY A 7 -18.45 -13.23 27.44
CA GLY A 7 -17.34 -14.14 27.20
C GLY A 7 -17.84 -15.39 26.48
N MET A 8 -17.63 -15.45 25.17
CA MET A 8 -17.33 -16.71 24.47
C MET A 8 -16.29 -16.43 23.39
N VAL A 9 -15.04 -16.21 23.80
CA VAL A 9 -13.90 -16.58 22.97
C VAL A 9 -13.80 -18.10 23.05
N LYS A 10 -14.16 -18.75 21.95
CA LYS A 10 -13.99 -20.19 21.79
C LYS A 10 -12.52 -20.43 21.43
N ALA A 11 -11.72 -20.83 22.41
CA ALA A 11 -10.43 -21.45 22.15
C ALA A 11 -10.69 -22.79 21.43
N GLY A 12 -10.22 -22.91 20.19
CA GLY A 12 -10.28 -24.15 19.40
C GLY A 12 -10.99 -23.98 18.06
N GLY A 13 -10.27 -23.46 17.07
CA GLY A 13 -10.65 -23.45 15.66
C GLY A 13 -9.59 -22.69 14.86
N LEU A 14 -8.70 -23.41 14.18
CA LEU A 14 -7.88 -22.82 13.12
C LEU A 14 -8.86 -22.31 12.04
N GLY A 15 -8.98 -20.98 11.90
CA GLY A 15 -9.77 -20.31 10.85
C GLY A 15 -11.04 -19.59 11.35
N GLY A 16 -10.88 -18.52 12.12
CA GLY A 16 -11.91 -17.48 12.27
C GLY A 16 -11.73 -16.41 11.18
N ASP A 17 -12.83 -15.89 10.65
CA ASP A 17 -12.82 -14.85 9.63
C ASP A 17 -12.61 -13.47 10.31
N ASP A 18 -11.38 -12.95 10.27
CA ASP A 18 -10.97 -11.65 10.84
C ASP A 18 -11.53 -10.44 10.05
N SER A 19 -12.54 -10.65 9.20
CA SER A 19 -13.09 -9.67 8.25
C SER A 19 -13.98 -8.59 8.86
N GLY A 20 -14.41 -8.75 10.12
CA GLY A 20 -15.33 -7.83 10.80
C GLY A 20 -16.75 -7.85 10.21
N THR A 21 -17.67 -7.07 10.79
CA THR A 21 -19.03 -6.87 10.24
C THR A 21 -19.19 -5.44 9.74
N PRO A 22 -19.14 -5.17 8.43
CA PRO A 22 -19.20 -3.80 7.89
C PRO A 22 -20.40 -3.00 8.43
N GLY A 23 -20.11 -1.82 8.99
CA GLY A 23 -21.09 -0.94 9.63
C GLY A 23 -21.33 -1.22 11.11
N TYR A 24 -20.85 -2.34 11.65
CA TYR A 24 -20.81 -2.56 13.09
C TYR A 24 -19.77 -1.66 13.72
N TRP A 25 -20.15 -1.00 14.82
CA TRP A 25 -19.23 -0.25 15.65
C TRP A 25 -19.57 -0.47 17.12
N TYR A 26 -18.57 -0.28 17.99
CA TYR A 26 -18.73 -0.36 19.43
C TYR A 26 -17.90 0.71 20.13
N ALA A 27 -18.37 1.14 21.31
CA ALA A 27 -17.61 2.00 22.20
C ALA A 27 -16.65 1.16 23.06
N GLY A 28 -15.48 1.71 23.35
CA GLY A 28 -14.56 1.16 24.34
C GLY A 28 -15.03 1.44 25.78
N GLU A 29 -14.20 1.05 26.74
CA GLU A 29 -14.46 1.37 28.14
C GLU A 29 -14.47 2.89 28.38
N THR A 30 -15.39 3.35 29.22
CA THR A 30 -15.43 4.75 29.65
C THR A 30 -14.29 5.02 30.63
N PRO A 31 -13.46 6.05 30.40
CA PRO A 31 -12.45 6.47 31.37
C PRO A 31 -13.03 6.80 32.74
N SER A 32 -12.22 6.66 33.79
CA SER A 32 -12.62 6.96 35.18
C SER A 32 -13.10 8.41 35.40
N ALA A 33 -12.65 9.34 34.56
CA ALA A 33 -13.14 10.71 34.49
C ALA A 33 -13.16 11.20 33.03
N ILE A 34 -14.30 11.72 32.59
CA ILE A 34 -14.46 12.31 31.26
C ILE A 34 -14.00 13.76 31.31
N ASP A 35 -12.98 14.09 30.51
CA ASP A 35 -12.52 15.46 30.32
C ASP A 35 -13.33 16.14 29.20
N PRO A 36 -14.14 17.18 29.50
CA PRO A 36 -14.93 17.87 28.48
C PRO A 36 -14.09 18.47 27.35
N SER A 37 -12.79 18.72 27.55
CA SER A 37 -11.89 19.24 26.52
C SER A 37 -11.40 18.20 25.50
N LYS A 38 -11.51 16.90 25.80
CA LYS A 38 -11.03 15.80 24.92
C LYS A 38 -12.12 15.27 24.01
N SER A 39 -11.96 15.38 22.70
CA SER A 39 -12.90 14.74 21.77
C SER A 39 -12.84 13.21 21.88
N PRO A 40 -13.98 12.50 21.71
CA PRO A 40 -13.98 11.06 21.53
C PRO A 40 -13.15 10.68 20.30
N LEU A 41 -12.38 9.59 20.42
CA LEU A 41 -11.54 9.08 19.34
C LEU A 41 -12.29 7.96 18.60
N VAL A 42 -12.43 8.09 17.29
CA VAL A 42 -12.98 7.04 16.43
C VAL A 42 -11.86 6.41 15.63
N PHE A 43 -11.67 5.10 15.78
CA PHE A 43 -10.61 4.34 15.12
C PHE A 43 -11.14 3.57 13.91
N VAL A 44 -10.54 3.82 12.74
CA VAL A 44 -10.94 3.25 11.44
C VAL A 44 -9.78 2.43 10.87
N HIS A 45 -10.01 1.12 10.71
CA HIS A 45 -8.99 0.18 10.25
C HIS A 45 -8.65 0.32 8.75
N GLY A 46 -7.59 -0.37 8.33
CA GLY A 46 -7.09 -0.41 6.97
C GLY A 46 -7.59 -1.60 6.15
N TYR A 47 -6.91 -1.82 5.03
CA TYR A 47 -7.14 -2.95 4.12
C TYR A 47 -6.86 -4.29 4.82
N ASN A 48 -7.65 -5.32 4.53
CA ASN A 48 -7.46 -6.69 5.05
C ASN A 48 -7.43 -6.81 6.60
N ASN A 49 -8.11 -5.88 7.28
CA ASN A 49 -8.26 -5.81 8.74
C ASN A 49 -9.73 -5.61 9.13
N SER A 50 -9.98 -5.65 10.44
CA SER A 50 -11.21 -5.22 11.11
C SER A 50 -10.85 -4.29 12.27
N SER A 51 -11.83 -3.84 13.05
CA SER A 51 -11.62 -3.07 14.28
C SER A 51 -10.67 -3.73 15.28
N ALA A 52 -10.54 -5.07 15.24
CA ALA A 52 -9.61 -5.85 16.07
C ALA A 52 -8.15 -5.36 15.99
N VAL A 53 -7.78 -4.74 14.86
CA VAL A 53 -6.44 -4.18 14.61
C VAL A 53 -6.00 -3.14 15.65
N TRP A 54 -6.92 -2.59 16.46
CA TRP A 54 -6.62 -1.57 17.45
C TRP A 54 -6.36 -2.11 18.86
N HIS A 55 -6.60 -3.39 19.11
CA HIS A 55 -6.45 -4.03 20.42
C HIS A 55 -5.87 -5.46 20.38
N GLU A 56 -5.80 -6.12 19.21
CA GLU A 56 -5.13 -7.41 19.04
C GLU A 56 -3.70 -7.22 18.53
N GLY A 57 -2.73 -7.47 19.41
CA GLY A 57 -1.31 -7.23 19.12
C GLY A 57 -0.98 -5.74 18.90
N ASN A 58 -1.84 -4.84 19.38
CA ASN A 58 -1.72 -3.40 19.31
C ASN A 58 -2.19 -2.79 20.64
N ASP A 59 -1.45 -1.81 21.18
CA ASP A 59 -1.73 -1.13 22.45
C ASP A 59 -2.42 0.24 22.30
N MET A 60 -2.88 0.59 21.10
CA MET A 60 -3.50 1.90 20.82
C MET A 60 -4.75 2.15 21.66
N TYR A 61 -5.62 1.16 21.80
CA TYR A 61 -6.81 1.27 22.64
C TYR A 61 -6.44 1.53 24.11
N GLU A 62 -5.55 0.73 24.66
CA GLU A 62 -5.12 0.81 26.06
C GLU A 62 -4.43 2.14 26.34
N VAL A 63 -3.58 2.62 25.42
CA VAL A 63 -2.90 3.91 25.54
C VAL A 63 -3.91 5.06 25.49
N ALA A 64 -4.91 5.01 24.61
CA ALA A 64 -5.97 6.03 24.55
C ALA A 64 -6.81 6.06 25.85
N LEU A 65 -7.23 4.89 26.33
CA LEU A 65 -7.99 4.73 27.57
C LEU A 65 -7.20 5.23 28.78
N ALA A 66 -5.92 4.84 28.90
CA ALA A 66 -5.02 5.30 29.97
C ALA A 66 -4.77 6.81 29.93
N ASN A 67 -4.88 7.44 28.76
CA ASN A 67 -4.84 8.88 28.60
C ASN A 67 -6.21 9.55 28.73
N GLY A 68 -7.24 8.82 29.16
CA GLY A 68 -8.56 9.36 29.50
C GLY A 68 -9.40 9.78 28.31
N TYR A 69 -9.32 9.06 27.19
CA TYR A 69 -10.17 9.28 26.01
C TYR A 69 -11.32 8.28 25.98
N GLU A 70 -12.50 8.77 25.65
CA GLU A 70 -13.59 7.93 25.14
C GLU A 70 -13.22 7.48 23.72
N THR A 71 -13.50 6.22 23.39
CA THR A 71 -13.10 5.62 22.11
C THR A 71 -14.27 4.89 21.46
N ALA A 72 -14.30 4.86 20.13
CA ALA A 72 -15.14 3.96 19.34
C ALA A 72 -14.32 3.31 18.22
N PHE A 73 -14.72 2.11 17.85
CA PHE A 73 -14.07 1.31 16.82
C PHE A 73 -15.13 0.83 15.83
N ILE A 74 -14.83 0.90 14.54
CA ILE A 74 -15.77 0.55 13.48
C ILE A 74 -15.17 -0.53 12.57
N ASP A 75 -15.99 -1.50 12.22
CA ASP A 75 -15.75 -2.44 11.13
C ASP A 75 -16.28 -1.86 9.82
N LEU A 76 -15.45 -1.87 8.79
CA LEU A 76 -15.79 -1.56 7.41
C LEU A 76 -15.44 -2.77 6.55
N HIS A 77 -15.77 -2.73 5.25
CA HIS A 77 -15.33 -3.81 4.38
C HIS A 77 -13.80 -3.82 4.27
N HIS A 78 -13.21 -5.00 4.50
CA HIS A 78 -11.77 -5.20 4.41
C HIS A 78 -11.24 -5.24 2.97
N ASP A 79 -12.12 -5.39 1.97
CA ASP A 79 -11.79 -5.65 0.56
C ASP A 79 -12.47 -4.71 -0.46
N ARG A 80 -13.26 -3.73 0.01
CA ARG A 80 -13.99 -2.76 -0.84
C ARG A 80 -13.31 -1.42 -0.94
N ASP A 81 -13.64 -0.66 -1.97
CA ASP A 81 -13.09 0.68 -2.21
C ASP A 81 -13.51 1.72 -1.15
N MET A 82 -12.94 2.92 -1.25
CA MET A 82 -13.22 4.03 -0.33
C MET A 82 -14.60 4.65 -0.52
N TRP A 83 -15.22 4.50 -1.69
CA TRP A 83 -16.57 5.00 -1.93
C TRP A 83 -17.60 4.19 -1.16
N THR A 84 -17.51 2.86 -1.24
CA THR A 84 -18.37 1.93 -0.50
C THR A 84 -18.20 2.11 1.01
N ASN A 85 -16.96 2.11 1.48
CA ASN A 85 -16.67 2.27 2.90
C ASN A 85 -17.00 3.67 3.42
N GLY A 86 -16.74 4.72 2.62
CA GLY A 86 -17.03 6.10 2.98
C GLY A 86 -18.53 6.36 3.17
N ALA A 87 -19.39 5.75 2.37
CA ALA A 87 -20.84 5.84 2.53
C ALA A 87 -21.31 5.25 3.87
N ILE A 88 -20.83 4.04 4.22
CA ILE A 88 -21.14 3.38 5.50
C ILE A 88 -20.60 4.22 6.67
N LEU A 89 -19.34 4.64 6.57
CA LEU A 89 -18.69 5.41 7.62
C LEU A 89 -19.38 6.75 7.88
N ALA A 90 -19.90 7.43 6.84
CA ALA A 90 -20.63 8.68 7.01
C ALA A 90 -21.88 8.52 7.90
N GLU A 91 -22.66 7.47 7.68
CA GLU A 91 -23.82 7.12 8.51
C GLU A 91 -23.39 6.84 9.95
N LYS A 92 -22.33 6.04 10.13
CA LYS A 92 -21.88 5.63 11.47
C LYS A 92 -21.19 6.76 12.25
N LEU A 93 -20.55 7.72 11.58
CA LEU A 93 -20.01 8.92 12.23
C LEU A 93 -21.13 9.79 12.83
N GLU A 94 -22.29 9.87 12.20
CA GLU A 94 -23.45 10.56 12.77
C GLU A 94 -23.98 9.85 14.02
N GLU A 95 -24.10 8.52 13.96
CA GLU A 95 -24.51 7.70 15.10
C GLU A 95 -23.54 7.85 16.29
N MET A 96 -22.23 7.74 16.04
CA MET A 96 -21.19 7.91 17.05
C MET A 96 -21.20 9.33 17.63
N TYR A 97 -21.36 10.36 16.79
CA TYR A 97 -21.46 11.75 17.24
C TYR A 97 -22.63 11.94 18.20
N ARG A 98 -23.81 11.39 17.89
CA ARG A 98 -24.97 11.42 18.77
C ARG A 98 -24.75 10.61 20.05
N HIS A 99 -24.12 9.44 19.94
CA HIS A 99 -23.79 8.59 21.09
C HIS A 99 -22.92 9.32 22.11
N PHE A 100 -21.90 10.05 21.64
CA PHE A 100 -21.03 10.86 22.51
C PHE A 100 -21.58 12.26 22.82
N GLY A 101 -22.91 12.42 22.83
CA GLY A 101 -23.56 13.65 23.27
C GLY A 101 -23.31 14.86 22.37
N GLU A 102 -23.22 14.62 21.05
CA GLU A 102 -23.00 15.67 20.04
C GLU A 102 -21.66 16.41 20.18
N LYS A 103 -20.67 15.75 20.79
CA LYS A 103 -19.30 16.24 20.83
C LYS A 103 -18.58 15.87 19.53
N LYS A 104 -17.95 16.86 18.89
CA LYS A 104 -17.17 16.63 17.66
C LYS A 104 -16.12 15.55 17.88
N LEU A 105 -16.09 14.59 16.97
CA LEU A 105 -15.20 13.43 17.00
C LEU A 105 -13.80 13.82 16.49
N VAL A 106 -12.78 13.09 16.94
CA VAL A 106 -11.48 13.02 16.26
C VAL A 106 -11.36 11.64 15.67
N VAL A 107 -11.14 11.56 14.36
CA VAL A 107 -11.13 10.27 13.65
C VAL A 107 -9.71 9.91 13.24
N ILE A 108 -9.30 8.69 13.58
CA ILE A 108 -7.95 8.16 13.38
C ILE A 108 -8.05 7.02 12.37
N GLY A 109 -7.47 7.21 11.19
CA GLY A 109 -7.45 6.22 10.13
C GLY A 109 -6.08 5.60 9.97
N TYR A 110 -6.02 4.28 9.95
CA TYR A 110 -4.80 3.53 9.61
C TYR A 110 -4.85 3.05 8.17
N SER A 111 -3.76 3.22 7.41
CA SER A 111 -3.63 2.74 6.04
C SER A 111 -4.83 3.19 5.19
N LYS A 112 -5.52 2.29 4.48
CA LYS A 112 -6.74 2.59 3.70
C LYS A 112 -7.81 3.36 4.48
N GLY A 113 -7.92 3.18 5.80
CA GLY A 113 -8.93 3.85 6.63
C GLY A 113 -8.89 5.39 6.54
N GLY A 114 -7.73 6.00 6.28
CA GLY A 114 -7.64 7.44 6.03
C GLY A 114 -8.38 7.92 4.77
N LEU A 115 -8.42 7.08 3.72
CA LEU A 115 -9.13 7.34 2.47
C LEU A 115 -10.63 7.18 2.68
N ASP A 116 -11.03 6.17 3.45
CA ASP A 116 -12.42 5.91 3.80
C ASP A 116 -13.00 7.09 4.61
N ILE A 117 -12.23 7.60 5.58
CA ILE A 117 -12.56 8.82 6.34
C ILE A 117 -12.70 10.02 5.42
N GLN A 118 -11.70 10.30 4.58
CA GLN A 118 -11.76 11.47 3.70
C GLN A 118 -12.96 11.40 2.76
N THR A 119 -13.28 10.21 2.26
CA THR A 119 -14.45 10.01 1.40
C THR A 119 -15.76 10.27 2.15
N ALA A 120 -15.90 9.77 3.37
CA ALA A 120 -17.07 10.05 4.22
C ALA A 120 -17.26 11.56 4.46
N LEU A 121 -16.19 12.27 4.82
CA LEU A 121 -16.26 13.69 5.17
C LEU A 121 -16.49 14.58 3.94
N VAL A 122 -15.76 14.33 2.85
CA VAL A 122 -15.76 15.19 1.67
C VAL A 122 -16.95 14.91 0.77
N HIS A 123 -17.23 13.64 0.47
CA HIS A 123 -18.20 13.24 -0.56
C HIS A 123 -19.56 12.79 0.00
N TYR A 124 -19.60 12.37 1.28
CA TYR A 124 -20.84 11.94 1.95
C TYR A 124 -21.27 12.87 3.09
N ASN A 125 -20.78 14.12 3.10
CA ASN A 125 -21.22 15.20 4.00
C ASN A 125 -21.10 14.90 5.51
N ALA A 126 -20.23 13.98 5.93
CA ALA A 126 -19.99 13.71 7.35
C ALA A 126 -19.05 14.73 8.02
N HIS A 127 -18.54 15.71 7.28
CA HIS A 127 -17.70 16.79 7.79
C HIS A 127 -18.24 17.50 9.06
N PRO A 128 -19.57 17.66 9.29
CA PRO A 128 -20.09 18.26 10.51
C PRO A 128 -19.91 17.41 11.77
N TYR A 129 -19.56 16.14 11.70
CA TYR A 129 -19.45 15.30 12.91
C TYR A 129 -18.02 15.26 13.46
N VAL A 130 -17.05 15.67 12.64
CA VAL A 130 -15.63 15.52 12.91
C VAL A 130 -14.98 16.89 13.11
N SER A 131 -13.98 16.94 13.99
CA SER A 131 -13.11 18.10 14.20
C SER A 131 -11.81 17.94 13.41
N ASN A 132 -11.04 16.91 13.78
CA ASN A 132 -9.73 16.61 13.21
C ASN A 132 -9.68 15.17 12.70
N VAL A 133 -8.87 14.96 11.67
CA VAL A 133 -8.52 13.65 11.11
C VAL A 133 -7.04 13.42 11.31
N ILE A 134 -6.68 12.24 11.80
CA ILE A 134 -5.31 11.77 11.95
C ILE A 134 -5.14 10.55 11.06
N SER A 135 -4.28 10.62 10.04
CA SER A 135 -4.03 9.48 9.15
C SER A 135 -2.65 8.89 9.40
N LEU A 136 -2.60 7.58 9.68
CA LEU A 136 -1.38 6.82 9.95
C LEU A 136 -1.01 6.00 8.72
N SER A 137 -0.01 6.46 7.96
CA SER A 137 0.47 5.84 6.72
C SER A 137 -0.63 5.55 5.69
N SER A 138 -1.61 6.44 5.59
CA SER A 138 -2.69 6.30 4.61
C SER A 138 -2.20 6.63 3.20
N PRO A 139 -2.37 5.73 2.21
CA PRO A 139 -1.88 5.93 0.84
C PRO A 139 -2.75 6.93 0.06
N HIS A 140 -2.71 8.21 0.42
CA HIS A 140 -3.48 9.30 -0.22
C HIS A 140 -3.17 9.46 -1.71
N HIS A 141 -1.98 9.05 -2.15
CA HIS A 141 -1.57 8.96 -3.55
C HIS A 141 -1.41 7.52 -4.05
N GLY A 142 -1.98 6.55 -3.34
CA GLY A 142 -1.88 5.12 -3.66
C GLY A 142 -0.56 4.48 -3.24
N THR A 143 -0.37 3.22 -3.61
CA THR A 143 0.87 2.49 -3.37
C THR A 143 1.31 1.72 -4.61
N GLN A 144 2.60 1.73 -4.89
CA GLN A 144 3.18 0.95 -5.98
C GLN A 144 3.07 -0.57 -5.74
N LEU A 145 2.79 -1.03 -4.52
CA LEU A 145 2.45 -2.44 -4.30
C LEU A 145 1.10 -2.81 -4.90
N ALA A 146 0.12 -1.89 -4.92
CA ALA A 146 -1.14 -2.12 -5.62
C ALA A 146 -0.93 -2.16 -7.13
N ASP A 147 -0.07 -1.28 -7.65
CA ASP A 147 0.35 -1.31 -9.06
C ASP A 147 1.06 -2.63 -9.40
N LEU A 148 1.96 -3.10 -8.52
CA LEU A 148 2.62 -4.38 -8.67
C LEU A 148 1.61 -5.53 -8.68
N ALA A 149 0.68 -5.58 -7.73
CA ALA A 149 -0.35 -6.62 -7.63
C ALA A 149 -1.24 -6.69 -8.88
N HIS A 150 -1.46 -5.57 -9.55
CA HIS A 150 -2.21 -5.47 -10.82
C HIS A 150 -1.34 -5.64 -12.08
N SER A 151 -0.03 -5.79 -11.93
CA SER A 151 0.88 -5.96 -13.05
C SER A 151 0.71 -7.29 -13.76
N SER A 152 1.10 -7.31 -15.04
CA SER A 152 1.06 -8.52 -15.86
C SER A 152 1.88 -9.69 -15.29
N ALA A 153 2.88 -9.40 -14.45
CA ALA A 153 3.74 -10.38 -13.79
C ALA A 153 3.12 -10.96 -12.51
N ALA A 154 2.41 -10.14 -11.73
CA ALA A 154 1.95 -10.53 -10.38
C ALA A 154 0.45 -10.85 -10.29
N TRP A 155 -0.36 -10.38 -11.24
CA TRP A 155 -1.83 -10.47 -11.21
C TRP A 155 -2.36 -11.84 -10.79
N TRP A 156 -1.78 -12.90 -11.35
CA TRP A 156 -2.20 -14.27 -11.07
C TRP A 156 -2.00 -14.66 -9.61
N LEU A 157 -0.87 -14.27 -9.02
CA LEU A 157 -0.56 -14.55 -7.61
C LEU A 157 -1.46 -13.72 -6.70
N ALA A 158 -1.63 -12.43 -6.99
CA ALA A 158 -2.52 -11.56 -6.22
C ALA A 158 -3.98 -12.07 -6.27
N ALA A 159 -4.47 -12.47 -7.44
CA ALA A 159 -5.80 -13.04 -7.61
C ALA A 159 -5.98 -14.37 -6.87
N LEU A 160 -4.98 -15.26 -6.93
CA LEU A 160 -5.01 -16.54 -6.24
C LEU A 160 -5.05 -16.38 -4.71
N LEU A 161 -4.42 -15.33 -4.18
CA LEU A 161 -4.39 -15.01 -2.75
C LEU A 161 -5.59 -14.18 -2.28
N GLY A 162 -6.55 -13.86 -3.17
CA GLY A 162 -7.72 -13.04 -2.83
C GLY A 162 -7.44 -11.55 -2.70
N ASN A 163 -6.22 -11.10 -3.02
CA ASN A 163 -5.80 -9.71 -2.90
C ASN A 163 -6.15 -8.87 -4.13
N ASN A 164 -6.74 -9.48 -5.14
CA ASN A 164 -7.31 -8.80 -6.29
C ASN A 164 -8.79 -8.46 -6.02
N ASN A 165 -9.01 -7.34 -5.36
CA ASN A 165 -10.30 -6.86 -4.92
C ASN A 165 -10.40 -5.34 -5.13
N GLU A 166 -11.58 -4.79 -4.87
CA GLU A 166 -11.90 -3.38 -5.08
C GLU A 166 -11.00 -2.45 -4.23
N ALA A 167 -10.60 -2.88 -3.02
CA ALA A 167 -9.65 -2.15 -2.20
C ALA A 167 -8.28 -2.04 -2.88
N THR A 168 -7.64 -3.17 -3.23
CA THR A 168 -6.32 -3.14 -3.90
C THR A 168 -6.37 -2.37 -5.20
N GLU A 169 -7.45 -2.50 -5.96
CA GLU A 169 -7.61 -1.75 -7.20
C GLU A 169 -7.68 -0.25 -6.97
N SER A 170 -8.50 0.20 -6.01
CA SER A 170 -8.64 1.62 -5.68
C SER A 170 -7.30 2.24 -5.25
N LEU A 171 -6.44 1.45 -4.58
CA LEU A 171 -5.15 1.89 -4.07
C LEU A 171 -4.02 1.95 -5.11
N GLN A 172 -4.28 1.58 -6.37
CA GLN A 172 -3.36 1.87 -7.48
C GLN A 172 -3.09 3.38 -7.57
N THR A 173 -1.85 3.75 -7.83
CA THR A 173 -1.41 5.16 -7.84
C THR A 173 -2.23 5.99 -8.83
N GLY A 174 -2.47 5.47 -10.04
CA GLY A 174 -3.32 6.10 -11.06
C GLY A 174 -4.76 6.34 -10.61
N ASN A 175 -5.37 5.40 -9.88
CA ASN A 175 -6.71 5.57 -9.32
C ASN A 175 -6.74 6.64 -8.24
N MET A 176 -5.72 6.66 -7.39
CA MET A 176 -5.62 7.68 -6.34
C MET A 176 -5.35 9.07 -6.92
N GLN A 177 -4.62 9.20 -8.03
CA GLN A 177 -4.49 10.49 -8.74
C GLN A 177 -5.84 10.98 -9.29
N TYR A 178 -6.66 10.08 -9.85
CA TYR A 178 -8.01 10.44 -10.24
C TYR A 178 -8.87 10.85 -9.02
N TYR A 179 -8.81 10.09 -7.93
CA TYR A 179 -9.49 10.42 -6.68
C TYR A 179 -9.07 11.78 -6.12
N ARG A 180 -7.78 12.13 -6.16
CA ARG A 180 -7.26 13.47 -5.82
C ARG A 180 -7.87 14.55 -6.70
N SER A 181 -7.96 14.32 -8.02
CA SER A 181 -8.56 15.29 -8.94
C SER A 181 -10.04 15.59 -8.64
N LEU A 182 -10.78 14.64 -8.07
CA LEU A 182 -12.17 14.81 -7.66
C LEU A 182 -12.30 15.44 -6.27
N THR A 183 -11.37 15.10 -5.37
CA THR A 183 -11.48 15.39 -3.93
C THR A 183 -10.82 16.71 -3.55
N ASP A 184 -9.66 17.03 -4.12
CA ASP A 184 -8.86 18.18 -3.71
C ASP A 184 -9.56 19.52 -4.02
N SER A 185 -10.36 19.55 -5.09
CA SER A 185 -11.16 20.71 -5.49
C SER A 185 -12.58 20.71 -4.91
N HIS A 186 -12.96 19.69 -4.14
CA HIS A 186 -14.32 19.60 -3.60
C HIS A 186 -14.55 20.66 -2.51
N GLU A 187 -15.73 21.26 -2.46
CA GLU A 187 -16.07 22.34 -1.50
C GLU A 187 -15.92 21.94 -0.02
N ASN A 188 -16.05 20.64 0.25
CA ASN A 188 -15.91 20.06 1.59
C ASN A 188 -14.46 19.76 1.99
N ASN A 189 -13.49 19.78 1.06
CA ASN A 189 -12.11 19.34 1.32
C ASN A 189 -11.44 20.13 2.47
N ALA A 190 -11.75 21.43 2.58
CA ALA A 190 -11.17 22.31 3.60
C ALA A 190 -12.01 22.41 4.89
N LYS A 191 -13.11 21.64 5.03
CA LYS A 191 -14.04 21.79 6.17
C LYS A 191 -13.57 21.08 7.45
N ASN A 192 -12.59 20.18 7.37
CA ASN A 192 -11.95 19.53 8.51
C ASN A 192 -10.44 19.70 8.46
N ARG A 193 -9.76 19.57 9.60
CA ARG A 193 -8.29 19.61 9.67
C ARG A 193 -7.72 18.20 9.55
N TYR A 194 -6.72 18.04 8.69
CA TYR A 194 -6.03 16.77 8.48
C TYR A 194 -4.59 16.83 8.98
N TYR A 195 -4.18 15.76 9.65
CA TYR A 195 -2.84 15.56 10.20
C TYR A 195 -2.33 14.20 9.73
N THR A 196 -1.19 14.19 9.03
CA THR A 196 -0.63 12.94 8.49
C THR A 196 0.63 12.53 9.23
N LEU A 197 0.73 11.23 9.52
CA LEU A 197 1.96 10.58 9.97
C LEU A 197 2.33 9.54 8.92
N GLY A 198 3.62 9.42 8.61
CA GLY A 198 4.15 8.45 7.65
C GLY A 198 5.30 7.65 8.24
N GLY A 199 5.38 6.36 7.89
CA GLY A 199 6.52 5.51 8.24
C GLY A 199 7.63 5.54 7.19
N THR A 200 8.87 5.36 7.62
CA THR A 200 10.06 5.33 6.75
C THR A 200 10.96 4.11 6.98
N LYS A 201 10.47 3.09 7.70
CA LYS A 201 11.22 1.88 8.02
C LYS A 201 10.37 0.66 7.66
N TRP A 202 10.98 -0.43 7.23
CA TRP A 202 10.23 -1.62 6.79
C TRP A 202 10.78 -2.93 7.38
N GLY A 203 11.58 -2.80 8.44
CA GLY A 203 12.15 -3.92 9.19
C GLY A 203 13.49 -4.41 8.64
N SER A 204 13.88 -5.60 9.06
CA SER A 204 15.11 -6.29 8.67
C SER A 204 14.79 -7.56 7.90
N PHE A 205 15.80 -8.17 7.28
CA PHE A 205 15.64 -9.39 6.49
C PHE A 205 14.71 -10.43 7.16
N GLY A 206 13.67 -10.83 6.42
CA GLY A 206 12.72 -11.85 6.84
C GLY A 206 11.68 -11.42 7.90
N SER A 207 11.48 -10.12 8.12
CA SER A 207 10.26 -9.58 8.77
C SER A 207 9.14 -9.40 7.74
N ALA A 208 7.88 -9.38 8.19
CA ALA A 208 6.70 -9.24 7.33
C ALA A 208 6.81 -8.09 6.31
N SER A 209 7.17 -6.88 6.76
CA SER A 209 7.27 -5.70 5.88
C SER A 209 8.54 -5.66 5.01
N TYR A 210 9.45 -6.65 5.11
CA TYR A 210 10.77 -6.55 4.52
C TYR A 210 10.72 -6.55 2.98
N TRP A 211 9.99 -7.50 2.40
CA TRP A 211 9.92 -7.64 0.95
C TRP A 211 9.25 -6.43 0.30
N GLY A 212 8.09 -6.01 0.82
CA GLY A 212 7.37 -4.86 0.31
C GLY A 212 8.22 -3.59 0.37
N GLY A 213 8.95 -3.39 1.47
CA GLY A 213 9.80 -2.22 1.62
C GLY A 213 11.04 -2.22 0.72
N LEU A 214 11.60 -3.39 0.45
CA LEU A 214 12.67 -3.56 -0.53
C LEU A 214 12.18 -3.20 -1.93
N TYR A 215 11.03 -3.72 -2.36
CA TYR A 215 10.43 -3.34 -3.64
C TYR A 215 10.13 -1.84 -3.71
N LEU A 216 9.58 -1.28 -2.63
CA LEU A 216 9.21 0.14 -2.57
C LEU A 216 10.40 1.10 -2.48
N SER A 217 11.60 0.61 -2.15
CA SER A 217 12.79 1.46 -2.00
C SER A 217 13.14 2.26 -3.27
N GLN A 218 12.70 1.78 -4.45
CA GLN A 218 12.84 2.49 -5.74
C GLN A 218 11.98 3.72 -5.89
N TYR A 219 10.96 3.85 -5.05
CA TYR A 219 10.04 4.97 -5.02
C TYR A 219 10.29 5.87 -3.79
N GLY A 220 11.39 5.62 -3.05
CA GLY A 220 11.81 6.42 -1.91
C GLY A 220 11.60 5.74 -0.55
N LYS A 221 11.72 6.56 0.52
CA LYS A 221 11.50 6.11 1.90
C LYS A 221 10.08 5.57 2.04
N ASN A 222 9.94 4.43 2.72
CA ASN A 222 8.66 3.74 2.84
C ASN A 222 8.58 2.95 4.16
N ASP A 223 7.37 2.55 4.52
CA ASP A 223 7.09 1.79 5.73
C ASP A 223 6.91 0.28 5.50
N GLY A 224 7.20 -0.17 4.27
CA GLY A 224 7.01 -1.54 3.81
C GLY A 224 5.76 -1.73 2.96
N VAL A 225 4.82 -0.78 3.00
CA VAL A 225 3.55 -0.85 2.26
C VAL A 225 3.26 0.44 1.50
N VAL A 226 3.58 1.59 2.08
CA VAL A 226 3.34 2.92 1.52
C VAL A 226 4.62 3.74 1.58
N THR A 227 4.91 4.48 0.50
CA THR A 227 6.01 5.44 0.52
C THR A 227 5.62 6.66 1.36
N ALA A 228 6.58 7.25 2.07
CA ALA A 228 6.33 8.42 2.91
C ALA A 228 5.69 9.56 2.09
N ILE A 229 6.13 9.77 0.85
CA ILE A 229 5.56 10.77 -0.05
C ILE A 229 4.10 10.47 -0.40
N ASN A 230 3.74 9.21 -0.66
CA ASN A 230 2.35 8.85 -0.97
C ASN A 230 1.43 8.88 0.26
N SER A 231 2.01 8.91 1.47
CA SER A 231 1.27 9.07 2.72
C SER A 231 0.89 10.51 3.07
N ARG A 232 1.40 11.49 2.31
CA ARG A 232 1.07 12.91 2.48
C ARG A 232 -0.29 13.19 1.84
N LEU A 233 -1.08 14.05 2.49
CA LEU A 233 -2.36 14.52 1.94
C LEU A 233 -2.23 16.00 1.55
N PRO A 234 -2.64 16.41 0.33
CA PRO A 234 -2.66 17.81 -0.06
C PRO A 234 -3.44 18.68 0.93
N GLY A 235 -2.82 19.77 1.40
CA GLY A 235 -3.43 20.70 2.36
C GLY A 235 -3.45 20.23 3.83
N ALA A 236 -2.97 19.02 4.12
CA ALA A 236 -2.84 18.52 5.49
C ALA A 236 -1.53 18.96 6.14
N SER A 237 -1.50 18.98 7.48
CA SER A 237 -0.27 19.14 8.24
C SER A 237 0.46 17.80 8.34
N ILE A 238 1.70 17.73 7.85
CA ILE A 238 2.57 16.57 8.07
C ILE A 238 3.09 16.66 9.50
N VAL A 239 2.54 15.84 10.40
CA VAL A 239 2.94 15.83 11.81
C VAL A 239 4.33 15.25 11.96
N GLN A 240 4.56 14.07 11.38
CA GLN A 240 5.86 13.41 11.43
C GLN A 240 5.99 12.31 10.39
N GLU A 241 7.17 12.24 9.77
CA GLU A 241 7.65 11.05 9.06
C GLU A 241 8.69 10.36 9.94
N GLY A 242 8.33 9.24 10.54
CA GLY A 242 9.10 8.58 11.59
C GLY A 242 9.63 7.21 11.18
N SER A 243 10.54 6.66 12.00
CA SER A 243 11.16 5.35 11.78
C SER A 243 10.22 4.19 12.16
N TRP A 244 9.01 4.21 11.64
CA TRP A 244 7.98 3.18 11.81
C TRP A 244 7.80 2.37 10.53
N ASN A 245 7.50 1.08 10.70
CA ASN A 245 6.91 0.26 9.65
C ASN A 245 5.38 0.30 9.69
N HIS A 246 4.75 -0.27 8.67
CA HIS A 246 3.30 -0.22 8.50
C HIS A 246 2.55 -0.85 9.70
N THR A 247 3.17 -1.76 10.45
CA THR A 247 2.60 -2.31 11.69
C THR A 247 2.81 -1.36 12.88
N SER A 248 4.05 -0.98 13.17
CA SER A 248 4.39 -0.16 14.35
C SER A 248 3.77 1.24 14.33
N ILE A 249 3.39 1.77 13.16
CA ILE A 249 2.77 3.10 13.09
C ILE A 249 1.38 3.14 13.72
N ARG A 250 0.65 2.01 13.76
CA ARG A 250 -0.65 1.92 14.43
C ARG A 250 -0.57 1.61 15.92
N GLU A 251 0.63 1.36 16.46
CA GLU A 251 0.83 1.05 17.88
C GLU A 251 0.83 2.33 18.73
N GLY A 252 0.02 2.33 19.79
CA GLY A 252 -0.19 3.47 20.68
C GLY A 252 1.10 3.95 21.33
N SER A 253 1.92 3.03 21.84
CA SER A 253 3.21 3.37 22.46
C SER A 253 4.17 4.09 21.51
N HIS A 254 4.02 3.90 20.20
CA HIS A 254 4.88 4.51 19.19
C HIS A 254 4.37 5.86 18.70
N THR A 255 3.07 5.99 18.41
CA THR A 255 2.54 7.16 17.68
C THR A 255 1.53 7.99 18.45
N PHE A 256 0.85 7.46 19.47
CA PHE A 256 -0.13 8.23 20.23
C PHE A 256 0.48 9.50 20.87
N PRO A 257 1.66 9.47 21.51
CA PRO A 257 2.27 10.69 22.06
C PRO A 257 2.54 11.77 21.00
N VAL A 258 2.79 11.36 19.75
CA VAL A 258 3.08 12.26 18.63
C VAL A 258 1.84 13.00 18.18
N PHE A 259 0.70 12.29 18.04
CA PHE A 259 -0.52 12.90 17.53
C PHE A 259 -1.49 13.38 18.62
N ARG A 260 -1.30 13.03 19.89
CA ARG A 260 -2.14 13.47 21.03
C ARG A 260 -2.38 14.99 21.07
N PRO A 261 -1.42 15.87 20.75
CA PRO A 261 -1.69 17.32 20.71
C PRO A 261 -2.83 17.71 19.76
N TYR A 262 -3.11 16.87 18.76
CA TYR A 262 -4.12 17.14 17.73
C TYR A 262 -5.49 16.50 18.02
N THR A 263 -5.69 15.89 19.18
CA THR A 263 -6.94 15.21 19.56
C THR A 263 -7.89 16.07 20.40
N THR A 264 -7.62 17.36 20.55
CA THR A 264 -8.46 18.31 21.30
C THR A 264 -9.07 19.39 20.40
N ILE A 265 -10.23 19.92 20.82
CA ILE A 265 -11.00 20.93 20.07
C ILE A 265 -10.33 22.32 20.16
N THR A 266 -9.76 22.66 21.33
CA THR A 266 -9.03 23.91 21.58
C THR A 266 -7.53 23.64 21.57
N GLN A 267 -6.91 23.79 20.41
CA GLN A 267 -5.44 23.83 20.33
C GLN A 267 -4.93 25.25 20.61
N PRO A 268 -3.82 25.41 21.35
CA PRO A 268 -3.17 26.71 21.49
C PRO A 268 -2.75 27.25 20.12
N ALA A 269 -2.80 28.58 19.97
CA ALA A 269 -2.40 29.31 18.77
C ALA A 269 -0.87 29.26 18.54
N ALA A 270 -0.35 28.07 18.26
CA ALA A 270 0.99 27.75 17.77
C ALA A 270 0.93 26.23 17.54
N VAL A 271 0.71 25.73 16.33
CA VAL A 271 1.65 25.76 15.20
C VAL A 271 0.83 25.89 13.92
N PHE A 272 0.55 27.13 13.49
CA PHE A 272 0.31 27.34 12.06
C PHE A 272 1.67 27.22 11.38
N SER A 273 2.12 26.00 11.14
CA SER A 273 2.97 25.78 9.97
C SER A 273 2.11 26.20 8.79
N SER A 274 2.46 27.33 8.18
CA SER A 274 1.99 27.67 6.83
C SER A 274 2.03 26.40 5.97
N PRO A 275 1.08 26.18 5.04
CA PRO A 275 1.22 25.10 4.09
C PRO A 275 2.64 25.18 3.53
N SER A 276 3.46 24.16 3.78
CA SER A 276 4.85 24.17 3.36
C SER A 276 4.86 24.51 1.87
N PRO A 277 5.53 25.60 1.45
CA PRO A 277 5.66 25.93 0.03
C PRO A 277 6.58 24.87 -0.58
N GLY A 278 5.97 23.76 -0.98
CA GLY A 278 6.67 22.54 -1.33
C GLY A 278 5.76 21.33 -1.24
N TYR A 279 4.55 21.41 -1.80
CA TYR A 279 3.93 20.20 -2.33
C TYR A 279 4.82 19.76 -3.50
N GLU A 280 5.84 18.95 -3.20
CA GLU A 280 6.39 18.09 -4.23
C GLU A 280 5.23 17.17 -4.59
N ALA A 281 4.68 17.35 -5.80
CA ALA A 281 3.77 16.39 -6.37
C ALA A 281 4.40 15.00 -6.22
N ALA A 282 3.59 13.98 -5.94
CA ALA A 282 4.00 12.58 -5.76
C ALA A 282 4.63 11.93 -7.01
N VAL A 283 5.22 12.73 -7.91
CA VAL A 283 5.84 12.36 -9.17
C VAL A 283 7.36 12.31 -9.01
N SER A 284 7.85 11.52 -8.06
CA SER A 284 9.23 11.03 -8.20
C SER A 284 9.20 9.99 -9.31
N GLN A 285 9.90 10.23 -10.42
CA GLN A 285 10.06 9.23 -11.47
C GLN A 285 10.54 7.91 -10.86
N PRO A 286 9.86 6.79 -11.13
CA PRO A 286 10.12 5.54 -10.43
C PRO A 286 11.55 5.07 -10.71
N GLY A 287 12.33 4.82 -9.65
CA GLY A 287 13.69 4.29 -9.76
C GLY A 287 13.74 3.07 -10.69
N THR A 288 14.68 3.03 -11.63
CA THR A 288 14.83 1.89 -12.55
C THR A 288 15.86 0.89 -12.03
N HIS A 289 15.58 0.30 -10.86
CA HIS A 289 16.53 -0.58 -10.17
C HIS A 289 15.96 -1.95 -9.79
N SER A 290 14.83 -2.31 -10.39
CA SER A 290 14.24 -3.63 -10.22
C SER A 290 14.03 -4.34 -11.55
N ILE A 291 14.12 -5.66 -11.51
CA ILE A 291 13.59 -6.57 -12.52
C ILE A 291 12.41 -7.28 -11.87
N VAL A 292 11.27 -7.29 -12.54
CA VAL A 292 10.06 -7.96 -12.07
C VAL A 292 9.59 -8.92 -13.14
N LYS A 293 9.47 -10.20 -12.79
CA LYS A 293 8.90 -11.25 -13.66
C LYS A 293 8.02 -12.18 -12.85
N GLY A 294 7.18 -12.93 -13.53
CA GLY A 294 6.25 -13.85 -12.89
C GLY A 294 5.36 -14.55 -13.89
N GLY A 295 4.52 -15.44 -13.39
CA GLY A 295 3.58 -16.18 -14.20
C GLY A 295 3.11 -17.45 -13.52
N LYS A 296 2.44 -18.31 -14.30
CA LYS A 296 1.93 -19.60 -13.86
C LYS A 296 2.66 -20.71 -14.60
N ALA A 297 3.45 -21.49 -13.88
CA ALA A 297 4.10 -22.68 -14.42
C ALA A 297 3.28 -23.92 -14.07
N GLY A 298 2.85 -24.68 -15.09
CA GLY A 298 2.17 -25.98 -14.91
C GLY A 298 3.11 -27.14 -14.58
N ARG A 299 4.43 -26.93 -14.68
CA ARG A 299 5.51 -27.90 -14.45
C ARG A 299 6.68 -27.20 -13.75
N ALA A 300 7.87 -27.79 -13.79
CA ALA A 300 9.10 -27.15 -13.36
C ALA A 300 9.24 -25.70 -13.86
N ILE A 301 9.73 -24.84 -12.97
CA ILE A 301 10.05 -23.44 -13.25
C ILE A 301 11.54 -23.38 -13.59
N SER A 302 11.84 -22.69 -14.69
CA SER A 302 13.18 -22.26 -15.11
C SER A 302 12.97 -20.91 -15.77
N ASP A 303 13.44 -19.85 -15.12
CA ASP A 303 13.38 -18.49 -15.63
C ASP A 303 14.72 -17.80 -15.41
N GLN A 304 15.04 -16.81 -16.24
CA GLN A 304 16.35 -16.18 -16.30
C GLN A 304 16.27 -14.67 -16.23
N PHE A 305 17.29 -14.03 -15.68
CA PHE A 305 17.46 -12.58 -15.70
C PHE A 305 18.94 -12.21 -15.89
N SER A 306 19.17 -11.08 -16.54
CA SER A 306 20.53 -10.56 -16.79
C SER A 306 20.96 -9.60 -15.68
N VAL A 307 22.19 -9.76 -15.19
CA VAL A 307 22.86 -8.84 -14.28
C VAL A 307 24.04 -8.20 -15.02
N GLU A 308 24.12 -6.86 -15.01
CA GLU A 308 25.23 -6.14 -15.63
C GLU A 308 26.52 -6.10 -14.81
N GLU A 309 27.59 -5.56 -15.36
CA GLU A 309 28.85 -5.36 -14.64
C GLU A 309 28.77 -4.31 -13.52
N ASN A 310 29.64 -4.44 -12.52
CA ASN A 310 29.78 -3.50 -11.39
C ASN A 310 28.54 -3.36 -10.49
N VAL A 311 27.60 -4.30 -10.56
CA VAL A 311 26.53 -4.41 -9.58
C VAL A 311 27.15 -4.76 -8.23
N LYS A 312 26.85 -3.96 -7.22
CA LYS A 312 27.39 -4.15 -5.87
C LYS A 312 26.67 -5.27 -5.15
N PHE A 313 25.35 -5.31 -5.28
CA PHE A 313 24.52 -6.26 -4.55
C PHE A 313 23.23 -6.54 -5.31
N ILE A 314 22.76 -7.79 -5.25
CA ILE A 314 21.40 -8.15 -5.65
C ILE A 314 20.65 -8.84 -4.52
N THR A 315 19.37 -8.50 -4.40
CA THR A 315 18.40 -9.30 -3.66
C THR A 315 17.36 -9.85 -4.61
N VAL A 316 17.26 -11.17 -4.68
CA VAL A 316 16.20 -11.86 -5.41
C VAL A 316 15.14 -12.31 -4.41
N SER A 317 13.93 -11.77 -4.51
CA SER A 317 12.78 -12.21 -3.71
C SER A 317 11.78 -12.93 -4.60
N PHE A 318 11.56 -14.21 -4.33
CA PHE A 318 10.66 -15.11 -5.06
C PHE A 318 9.44 -15.44 -4.21
N LEU A 319 8.28 -14.96 -4.65
CA LEU A 319 6.98 -15.16 -4.04
C LEU A 319 6.22 -16.26 -4.78
N SER A 320 5.59 -17.17 -4.04
CA SER A 320 4.77 -18.24 -4.59
C SER A 320 3.59 -18.59 -3.69
N GLU A 321 2.57 -19.25 -4.24
CA GLU A 321 1.41 -19.71 -3.47
C GLU A 321 1.74 -20.84 -2.49
N LYS A 322 2.91 -21.46 -2.63
CA LYS A 322 3.38 -22.60 -1.82
C LYS A 322 4.86 -22.47 -1.47
N ASN A 323 5.30 -23.16 -0.42
CA ASN A 323 6.72 -23.24 -0.08
C ASN A 323 7.46 -24.10 -1.12
N LEU A 324 8.54 -23.56 -1.68
CA LEU A 324 9.36 -24.17 -2.72
C LEU A 324 10.76 -24.44 -2.17
N SER A 325 10.89 -25.43 -1.29
CA SER A 325 12.16 -25.80 -0.65
C SER A 325 13.28 -26.21 -1.63
N ALA A 326 12.92 -26.62 -2.84
CA ALA A 326 13.84 -26.98 -3.92
C ALA A 326 14.19 -25.80 -4.87
N LEU A 327 13.75 -24.58 -4.57
CA LEU A 327 14.10 -23.38 -5.35
C LEU A 327 15.60 -23.09 -5.23
N LYS A 328 16.23 -22.90 -6.39
CA LYS A 328 17.64 -22.57 -6.54
C LYS A 328 17.83 -21.34 -7.39
N LEU A 329 18.91 -20.61 -7.11
CA LEU A 329 19.45 -19.57 -7.96
C LEU A 329 20.82 -20.04 -8.48
N THR A 330 21.07 -19.96 -9.78
CA THR A 330 22.32 -20.38 -10.42
C THR A 330 22.99 -19.17 -11.08
N SER A 331 24.27 -18.94 -10.78
CA SER A 331 25.09 -17.87 -11.38
C SER A 331 25.55 -18.22 -12.79
N PRO A 332 26.07 -17.23 -13.54
CA PRO A 332 26.61 -17.43 -14.89
C PRO A 332 27.72 -18.49 -14.97
N ASP A 333 28.59 -18.59 -13.97
CA ASP A 333 29.63 -19.63 -13.84
C ASP A 333 29.10 -21.03 -13.44
N GLY A 334 27.80 -21.17 -13.19
CA GLY A 334 27.15 -22.43 -12.80
C GLY A 334 27.12 -22.73 -11.30
N LYS A 335 27.56 -21.81 -10.43
CA LYS A 335 27.44 -21.98 -8.98
C LYS A 335 25.99 -21.87 -8.53
N GLU A 336 25.54 -22.86 -7.76
CA GLU A 336 24.18 -22.90 -7.21
C GLU A 336 24.10 -22.27 -5.81
N PHE A 337 23.03 -21.53 -5.57
CA PHE A 337 22.66 -20.92 -4.30
C PHE A 337 21.29 -21.43 -3.86
N LYS A 338 21.15 -21.68 -2.55
CA LYS A 338 19.88 -22.06 -1.91
C LYS A 338 19.33 -20.88 -1.13
N THR A 339 18.02 -20.84 -0.97
CA THR A 339 17.36 -19.85 -0.12
C THR A 339 17.85 -19.95 1.32
N LYS A 340 18.18 -18.81 1.94
CA LYS A 340 18.59 -18.76 3.35
C LYS A 340 17.39 -18.91 4.30
N LYS A 341 16.22 -18.37 3.91
CA LYS A 341 14.99 -18.37 4.71
C LYS A 341 13.77 -18.34 3.79
N ALA A 342 12.75 -19.12 4.15
CA ALA A 342 11.42 -19.02 3.59
C ALA A 342 10.44 -18.60 4.69
N TYR A 343 9.56 -17.64 4.41
CA TYR A 343 8.54 -17.18 5.35
C TYR A 343 7.24 -16.86 4.60
N LYS A 344 6.13 -16.75 5.32
CA LYS A 344 4.87 -16.28 4.74
C LYS A 344 4.79 -14.77 4.83
N GLU A 345 4.42 -14.15 3.73
CA GLU A 345 4.11 -12.72 3.67
C GLU A 345 2.85 -12.46 4.49
N GLU A 346 2.93 -11.49 5.40
CA GLU A 346 1.83 -11.12 6.30
C GLU A 346 1.26 -9.74 5.93
N SER A 347 1.96 -8.96 5.10
CA SER A 347 1.51 -7.67 4.61
C SER A 347 0.45 -7.77 3.51
N ASP A 348 -0.37 -6.73 3.41
CA ASP A 348 -1.73 -6.85 2.89
C ASP A 348 -1.84 -7.32 1.43
N PHE A 349 -0.97 -6.84 0.53
CA PHE A 349 -1.13 -7.03 -0.92
C PHE A 349 -0.72 -8.42 -1.44
N PHE A 350 0.11 -9.14 -0.68
CA PHE A 350 0.53 -10.51 -1.00
C PHE A 350 0.42 -11.44 0.21
N LYS A 351 -0.47 -11.10 1.16
CA LYS A 351 -0.74 -11.88 2.37
C LYS A 351 -0.96 -13.35 2.01
N GLY A 352 -0.20 -14.23 2.67
CA GLY A 352 -0.24 -15.68 2.45
C GLY A 352 0.76 -16.23 1.43
N ALA A 353 1.42 -15.39 0.62
CA ALA A 353 2.48 -15.83 -0.28
C ALA A 353 3.69 -16.36 0.51
N TRP A 354 4.35 -17.39 0.00
CA TRP A 354 5.66 -17.81 0.50
C TRP A 354 6.77 -17.02 -0.17
N VAL A 355 7.55 -16.30 0.63
CA VAL A 355 8.71 -15.52 0.17
C VAL A 355 9.99 -16.34 0.37
N HIS A 356 10.78 -16.50 -0.70
CA HIS A 356 12.10 -17.10 -0.69
C HIS A 356 13.11 -16.04 -1.14
N GLN A 357 14.19 -15.84 -0.38
CA GLN A 357 15.13 -14.76 -0.65
C GLN A 357 16.56 -15.27 -0.86
N PHE A 358 17.21 -14.66 -1.86
CA PHE A 358 18.63 -14.82 -2.15
C PHE A 358 19.30 -13.44 -2.10
N GLU A 359 20.47 -13.37 -1.48
CA GLU A 359 21.28 -12.17 -1.36
C GLU A 359 22.67 -12.50 -1.88
N ILE A 360 23.07 -11.83 -2.95
CA ILE A 360 24.37 -12.03 -3.58
C ILE A 360 25.13 -10.71 -3.51
N ASP A 361 26.27 -10.74 -2.82
CA ASP A 361 27.25 -9.68 -2.82
C ASP A 361 28.15 -9.78 -4.04
N HIS A 362 28.43 -8.65 -4.68
CA HIS A 362 29.21 -8.54 -5.91
C HIS A 362 28.87 -9.62 -6.95
N PRO A 363 27.60 -9.70 -7.41
CA PRO A 363 27.19 -10.74 -8.34
C PRO A 363 27.97 -10.67 -9.66
N GLU A 364 28.26 -11.85 -10.22
CA GLU A 364 28.85 -11.96 -11.56
C GLU A 364 27.89 -11.40 -12.63
N ALA A 365 28.46 -10.67 -13.59
CA ALA A 365 27.74 -10.18 -14.74
C ALA A 365 27.39 -11.32 -15.71
N GLY A 366 26.13 -11.44 -16.09
CA GLY A 366 25.65 -12.47 -17.00
C GLY A 366 24.23 -12.91 -16.70
N ASN A 367 23.85 -14.07 -17.26
CA ASN A 367 22.52 -14.63 -17.08
C ASN A 367 22.49 -15.48 -15.82
N TRP A 368 21.60 -15.10 -14.89
CA TRP A 368 21.27 -15.87 -13.70
C TRP A 368 19.99 -16.66 -13.94
N GLU A 369 19.90 -17.85 -13.36
CA GLU A 369 18.73 -18.74 -13.52
C GLU A 369 18.08 -19.04 -12.17
N LEU A 370 16.75 -18.89 -12.11
CA LEU A 370 15.91 -19.39 -11.04
C LEU A 370 15.25 -20.69 -11.48
N SER A 371 15.44 -21.76 -10.71
CA SER A 371 14.87 -23.06 -11.06
C SER A 371 14.28 -23.82 -9.87
N THR A 372 13.21 -24.57 -10.14
CA THR A 372 12.62 -25.55 -9.22
C THR A 372 11.86 -26.62 -10.00
N PRO A 373 11.89 -27.90 -9.59
CA PRO A 373 11.13 -28.95 -10.26
C PRO A 373 9.61 -28.84 -10.02
N ALA A 374 9.17 -27.98 -9.11
CA ALA A 374 7.77 -27.82 -8.74
C ALA A 374 7.03 -26.85 -9.68
N ASN A 375 5.72 -27.05 -9.78
CA ASN A 375 4.80 -26.08 -10.37
C ASN A 375 4.46 -24.99 -9.35
N ALA A 376 4.28 -23.75 -9.81
CA ALA A 376 3.79 -22.66 -8.97
C ALA A 376 3.23 -21.51 -9.82
N SER A 377 2.37 -20.71 -9.21
CA SER A 377 2.11 -19.32 -9.61
C SER A 377 3.06 -18.43 -8.83
N TYR A 378 3.89 -17.67 -9.52
CA TYR A 378 4.99 -16.97 -8.87
C TYR A 378 5.17 -15.56 -9.39
N LEU A 379 5.82 -14.77 -8.56
CA LEU A 379 6.35 -13.45 -8.82
C LEU A 379 7.76 -13.45 -8.27
N TYR A 380 8.74 -12.93 -9.00
CA TYR A 380 10.00 -12.56 -8.39
C TYR A 380 10.43 -11.16 -8.77
N THR A 381 11.13 -10.56 -7.83
CA THR A 381 11.75 -9.26 -7.94
C THR A 381 13.25 -9.43 -7.75
N VAL A 382 14.04 -8.80 -8.60
CA VAL A 382 15.49 -8.65 -8.43
C VAL A 382 15.73 -7.17 -8.16
N THR A 383 16.17 -6.83 -6.96
CA THR A 383 16.58 -5.47 -6.61
C THR A 383 18.08 -5.37 -6.81
N LEU A 384 18.54 -4.37 -7.57
CA LEU A 384 19.94 -4.21 -7.94
C LEU A 384 20.50 -2.89 -7.39
N ASP A 385 21.59 -2.94 -6.63
CA ASP A 385 22.43 -1.76 -6.36
C ASP A 385 23.49 -1.64 -7.46
N SER A 386 23.21 -0.76 -8.43
CA SER A 386 24.01 -0.60 -9.64
C SER A 386 24.24 0.86 -9.98
N PRO A 387 25.48 1.26 -10.34
CA PRO A 387 25.74 2.58 -10.93
C PRO A 387 24.97 2.86 -12.23
N LEU A 388 24.44 1.83 -12.89
CA LEU A 388 23.65 1.98 -14.11
C LEU A 388 22.24 2.53 -13.84
N ASN A 389 21.70 2.34 -12.64
CA ASN A 389 20.31 2.67 -12.31
C ASN A 389 19.98 4.14 -12.63
N ASP A 390 20.86 5.07 -12.25
CA ASP A 390 20.67 6.51 -12.47
C ASP A 390 20.80 6.92 -13.96
N LYS A 391 21.52 6.12 -14.76
CA LYS A 391 21.75 6.38 -16.19
C LYS A 391 20.62 5.88 -17.08
N ILE A 392 19.75 4.99 -16.59
CA ILE A 392 18.65 4.44 -17.38
C ILE A 392 17.52 5.47 -17.56
N GLN A 393 17.27 6.33 -16.55
CA GLN A 393 16.22 7.36 -16.56
C GLN A 393 16.55 8.61 -17.40
N GLY A 394 17.81 8.84 -17.77
CA GLY A 394 18.21 10.02 -18.55
C GLY A 394 17.89 9.92 -20.05
N LYS A 395 17.45 11.04 -20.66
CA LYS A 395 17.43 11.23 -22.13
C LYS A 395 18.85 11.35 -22.67
N PHE A 396 19.69 10.31 -22.60
CA PHE A 396 21.01 10.35 -23.21
C PHE A 396 21.44 9.03 -23.86
N ALA A 397 21.92 9.23 -25.09
CA ALA A 397 22.77 8.41 -25.94
C ALA A 397 22.14 7.17 -26.61
N LYS A 398 22.66 6.88 -27.81
CA LYS A 398 22.29 5.82 -28.74
C LYS A 398 22.51 4.42 -28.14
N SER A 399 21.78 4.07 -27.10
CA SER A 399 21.83 2.74 -26.51
C SER A 399 20.94 1.79 -27.31
N HIS A 400 21.44 0.59 -27.62
CA HIS A 400 20.67 -0.52 -28.18
C HIS A 400 19.67 -1.05 -27.13
N ARG A 401 18.68 -0.22 -26.77
CA ARG A 401 17.60 -0.58 -25.85
C ARG A 401 16.42 -1.09 -26.63
N THR A 402 15.86 -2.20 -26.19
CA THR A 402 14.56 -2.67 -26.62
C THR A 402 13.59 -2.56 -25.47
N PHE A 403 12.36 -2.18 -25.81
CA PHE A 403 11.27 -2.06 -24.87
C PHE A 403 10.21 -3.08 -25.24
N LYS A 404 9.57 -3.64 -24.23
CA LYS A 404 8.40 -4.49 -24.40
C LYS A 404 7.38 -4.08 -23.37
N THR A 405 6.25 -3.56 -23.83
CA THR A 405 5.21 -3.02 -22.97
C THR A 405 4.03 -3.98 -22.94
N LYS A 406 3.60 -4.35 -21.73
CA LYS A 406 2.36 -5.08 -21.46
C LYS A 406 1.43 -4.17 -20.68
N TRP A 407 0.14 -4.27 -20.92
CA TRP A 407 -0.83 -3.48 -20.19
C TRP A 407 -2.11 -4.26 -19.93
N ILE A 408 -2.79 -3.88 -18.86
CA ILE A 408 -4.11 -4.37 -18.47
C ILE A 408 -4.99 -3.15 -18.20
N ARG A 409 -6.19 -3.12 -18.76
CA ARG A 409 -7.20 -2.09 -18.50
C ARG A 409 -8.32 -2.67 -17.67
N PHE A 410 -8.59 -2.04 -16.54
CA PHE A 410 -9.77 -2.26 -15.72
C PHE A 410 -10.78 -1.13 -15.95
N GLY A 411 -12.05 -1.47 -15.93
CA GLY A 411 -13.14 -0.50 -16.06
C GLY A 411 -14.40 -1.03 -15.42
N PHE A 412 -15.39 -0.17 -15.23
CA PHE A 412 -16.61 -0.55 -14.52
C PHE A 412 -17.51 -1.50 -15.33
N ASP A 413 -18.23 -2.36 -14.64
CA ASP A 413 -19.31 -3.17 -15.20
C ASP A 413 -20.46 -2.26 -15.72
N PRO A 414 -21.39 -2.79 -16.52
CA PRO A 414 -22.49 -1.98 -17.05
C PRO A 414 -23.40 -1.37 -15.98
N SER A 415 -23.33 -1.85 -14.73
CA SER A 415 -24.07 -1.28 -13.59
C SER A 415 -23.31 -0.16 -12.89
N GLY A 416 -22.05 0.09 -13.27
CA GLY A 416 -21.16 1.07 -12.66
C GLY A 416 -20.63 0.67 -11.29
N LYS A 417 -20.90 -0.56 -10.82
CA LYS A 417 -20.70 -0.94 -9.42
C LYS A 417 -19.44 -1.74 -9.16
N LYS A 418 -18.89 -2.41 -10.17
CA LYS A 418 -17.71 -3.27 -10.00
C LYS A 418 -16.72 -3.04 -11.11
N LEU A 419 -15.46 -2.96 -10.75
CA LEU A 419 -14.38 -2.93 -11.70
C LEU A 419 -14.08 -4.34 -12.21
N GLN A 420 -13.77 -4.44 -13.50
CA GLN A 420 -13.48 -5.69 -14.18
C GLN A 420 -12.39 -5.47 -15.22
N GLN A 421 -11.56 -6.49 -15.44
CA GLN A 421 -10.62 -6.48 -16.56
C GLN A 421 -11.39 -6.37 -17.88
N LYS A 422 -11.23 -5.25 -18.57
CA LYS A 422 -11.88 -4.99 -19.87
C LYS A 422 -11.01 -5.35 -21.04
N ALA A 423 -9.71 -5.13 -20.92
CA ALA A 423 -8.76 -5.39 -21.98
C ALA A 423 -7.36 -5.68 -21.42
N LYS A 424 -6.54 -6.33 -22.24
CA LYS A 424 -5.10 -6.47 -22.02
C LYS A 424 -4.40 -6.48 -23.36
N GLY A 425 -3.14 -6.06 -23.40
CA GLY A 425 -2.36 -6.05 -24.61
C GLY A 425 -0.86 -6.12 -24.36
N GLU A 426 -0.12 -6.36 -25.43
CA GLU A 426 1.34 -6.40 -25.45
C GLU A 426 1.82 -5.76 -26.76
N LYS A 427 2.88 -4.94 -26.69
CA LYS A 427 3.46 -4.28 -27.85
C LYS A 427 4.99 -4.19 -27.73
N PRO A 428 5.74 -4.46 -28.81
CA PRO A 428 7.14 -4.06 -28.91
C PRO A 428 7.26 -2.53 -28.88
N GLY A 429 8.23 -2.01 -28.14
CA GLY A 429 8.46 -0.59 -27.97
C GLY A 429 7.82 0.01 -26.72
N HIS A 430 8.11 1.30 -26.52
CA HIS A 430 7.42 2.12 -25.52
C HIS A 430 6.05 2.51 -26.07
N MET A 431 5.00 2.43 -25.25
CA MET A 431 3.68 2.91 -25.64
C MET A 431 3.56 4.41 -25.37
N SER A 432 3.01 5.14 -26.33
CA SER A 432 2.70 6.57 -26.19
C SER A 432 1.36 6.76 -25.50
N ASP A 433 1.20 7.88 -24.81
CA ASP A 433 -0.04 8.26 -24.11
C ASP A 433 -1.28 8.20 -25.02
N SER A 434 -1.13 8.56 -26.30
CA SER A 434 -2.20 8.53 -27.30
C SER A 434 -2.75 7.12 -27.59
N GLU A 435 -2.09 6.06 -27.13
CA GLU A 435 -2.55 4.69 -27.31
C GLU A 435 -3.57 4.26 -26.23
N PHE A 436 -3.76 5.07 -25.18
CA PHE A 436 -4.64 4.78 -24.06
C PHE A 436 -5.79 5.79 -23.98
N THR A 437 -6.84 5.56 -24.77
CA THR A 437 -7.93 6.54 -24.96
C THR A 437 -9.26 6.13 -24.33
N GLN A 438 -9.35 4.90 -23.81
CA GLN A 438 -10.61 4.36 -23.31
C GLN A 438 -10.68 4.55 -21.80
N GLU A 439 -11.86 4.90 -21.29
CA GLU A 439 -12.06 5.07 -19.85
C GLU A 439 -11.62 3.83 -19.06
N GLY A 440 -10.94 4.09 -17.94
CA GLY A 440 -10.55 3.07 -17.00
C GLY A 440 -9.13 3.23 -16.46
N VAL A 441 -8.76 2.25 -15.66
CA VAL A 441 -7.46 2.18 -14.98
C VAL A 441 -6.55 1.30 -15.79
N TYR A 442 -5.40 1.85 -16.18
CA TYR A 442 -4.37 1.12 -16.89
C TYR A 442 -3.25 0.77 -15.94
N ASN A 443 -2.89 -0.50 -15.90
CA ASN A 443 -1.64 -0.95 -15.33
C ASN A 443 -0.69 -1.30 -16.48
N VAL A 444 0.49 -0.68 -16.50
CA VAL A 444 1.46 -0.82 -17.59
C VAL A 444 2.77 -1.35 -17.01
N THR A 445 3.23 -2.47 -17.58
CA THR A 445 4.52 -3.09 -17.29
C THR A 445 5.43 -2.92 -18.50
N THR A 446 6.51 -2.15 -18.37
CA THR A 446 7.51 -1.95 -19.40
C THR A 446 8.79 -2.70 -19.04
N GLU A 447 9.07 -3.75 -19.80
CA GLU A 447 10.33 -4.50 -19.75
C GLU A 447 11.36 -3.78 -20.64
N ILE A 448 12.52 -3.48 -20.06
CA ILE A 448 13.64 -2.82 -20.73
C ILE A 448 14.78 -3.82 -20.81
N LYS A 449 15.31 -4.03 -22.02
CA LYS A 449 16.55 -4.77 -22.24
C LYS A 449 17.54 -3.90 -22.99
N GLY A 450 18.82 -3.99 -22.64
CA GLY A 450 19.84 -3.23 -23.35
C GLY A 450 21.23 -3.80 -23.15
N LEU A 451 22.21 -3.09 -23.71
CA LEU A 451 23.62 -3.37 -23.52
C LEU A 451 24.28 -2.19 -22.80
N THR A 452 25.18 -2.47 -21.86
CA THR A 452 26.06 -1.47 -21.24
C THR A 452 27.09 -0.95 -22.25
N GLU A 453 27.86 0.07 -21.86
CA GLU A 453 28.96 0.61 -22.67
C GLU A 453 30.01 -0.46 -23.03
N THR A 454 30.18 -1.48 -22.18
CA THR A 454 31.07 -2.62 -22.41
C THR A 454 30.42 -3.79 -23.15
N GLY A 455 29.15 -3.65 -23.55
CA GLY A 455 28.42 -4.66 -24.32
C GLY A 455 27.78 -5.77 -23.47
N LYS A 456 27.67 -5.63 -22.14
CA LYS A 456 26.99 -6.61 -21.29
C LYS A 456 25.48 -6.38 -21.26
N PRO A 457 24.66 -7.45 -21.28
CA PRO A 457 23.22 -7.32 -21.21
C PRO A 457 22.77 -6.82 -19.85
N TYR A 458 21.73 -5.99 -19.83
CA TYR A 458 21.02 -5.61 -18.61
C TYR A 458 19.51 -5.65 -18.84
N GLU A 459 18.76 -5.85 -17.76
CA GLU A 459 17.30 -5.85 -17.75
C GLU A 459 16.77 -4.92 -16.66
N ARG A 460 15.63 -4.26 -16.90
CA ARG A 460 14.84 -3.54 -15.90
C ARG A 460 13.36 -3.71 -16.18
N THR A 461 12.52 -3.56 -15.15
CA THR A 461 11.07 -3.49 -15.29
C THR A 461 10.57 -2.20 -14.66
N ILE A 462 9.73 -1.46 -15.39
CA ILE A 462 8.95 -0.34 -14.87
C ILE A 462 7.50 -0.79 -14.78
N ILE A 463 6.85 -0.50 -13.65
CA ILE A 463 5.42 -0.73 -13.44
C ILE A 463 4.80 0.60 -13.04
N GLU A 464 3.79 1.01 -13.77
CA GLU A 464 3.06 2.26 -13.58
C GLU A 464 1.56 1.99 -13.68
N SER A 465 0.75 2.77 -12.97
CA SER A 465 -0.68 2.83 -13.23
C SER A 465 -1.14 4.27 -13.47
N PHE A 466 -2.20 4.42 -14.25
CA PHE A 466 -2.84 5.70 -14.51
C PHE A 466 -4.32 5.51 -14.81
N HIS A 467 -5.12 6.53 -14.56
CA HIS A 467 -6.54 6.54 -14.89
C HIS A 467 -6.79 7.37 -16.15
N VAL A 468 -7.69 6.92 -17.01
CA VAL A 468 -8.21 7.68 -18.15
C VAL A 468 -9.70 7.91 -17.92
N ASP A 469 -10.14 9.17 -17.89
CA ASP A 469 -11.56 9.49 -17.71
C ASP A 469 -12.37 9.37 -19.01
N GLN A 470 -13.67 9.62 -18.93
CA GLN A 470 -14.61 9.56 -20.06
C GLN A 470 -14.27 10.53 -21.21
N ASN A 471 -13.51 11.58 -20.93
CA ASN A 471 -13.06 12.56 -21.92
C ASN A 471 -11.69 12.20 -22.51
N GLY A 472 -11.11 11.06 -22.10
CA GLY A 472 -9.77 10.64 -22.52
C GLY A 472 -8.65 11.39 -21.80
N LYS A 473 -8.94 12.15 -20.73
CA LYS A 473 -7.90 12.81 -19.94
C LYS A 473 -7.25 11.80 -19.00
N ARG A 474 -5.92 11.80 -19.01
CA ARG A 474 -5.08 10.93 -18.18
C ARG A 474 -4.76 11.59 -16.83
N TYR A 475 -4.73 10.77 -15.78
CA TYR A 475 -4.31 11.09 -14.41
C TYR A 475 -3.21 10.10 -14.01
N ASN A 476 -2.01 10.61 -13.72
CA ASN A 476 -0.79 9.84 -13.47
C ASN A 476 0.04 10.45 -12.35
#